data_AF-A0A7S0JDY3-F1
#
_entry.id   AF-A0A7S0JDY3-F1
#
_cell.length_a   1.000
_cell.length_b   1.000
_cell.length_c   1.000
_cell.angle_alpha   90.00
_cell.angle_beta   90.00
_cell.angle_gamma   90.00
#
_symmetry.space_group_name_H-M   'P 1'
#
loop_
_entity.id
_entity.type
_entity.pdbx_description
1 polymer ?
#
loop_
_entity_poly.entity_id
_entity_poly.type
_entity_poly.pdbx_seq_one_letter_code
_entity_poly.pdbx_strand_id
1 'polypeptide(L)'
;AKNLRMLRAFRVFRLFKRIKSLNKIIVSLSRAVPGIANAAFVMLLVICIYAILAVEFFGRFGHDGEGCQHESPANCTFTNLEGVEVSSVTNRQMVYGDEYWGTFLAALLTLFQVLTGESWAE
;
A
#
# COMPACT_ATOMS: atom_id res chain seq x y z
N ALA A 1 -4.41 13.82 -24.34
CA ALA A 1 -5.40 14.81 -23.82
C ALA A 1 -6.43 14.26 -22.81
N LYS A 2 -6.59 12.93 -22.61
CA LYS A 2 -7.56 12.34 -21.67
C LYS A 2 -7.26 12.68 -20.18
N ASN A 3 -5.97 12.72 -19.79
CA ASN A 3 -5.52 13.06 -18.43
C ASN A 3 -5.81 14.52 -18.03
N LEU A 4 -5.76 15.47 -18.99
CA LEU A 4 -6.05 16.89 -18.74
C LEU A 4 -7.53 17.15 -18.45
N ARG A 5 -8.43 16.24 -18.85
CA ARG A 5 -9.87 16.33 -18.54
C ARG A 5 -10.14 16.07 -17.05
N MET A 6 -9.37 15.19 -16.40
CA MET A 6 -9.45 14.96 -14.94
C MET A 6 -9.00 16.19 -14.15
N LEU A 7 -8.04 16.96 -14.66
CA LEU A 7 -7.59 18.19 -14.00
C LEU A 7 -8.71 19.24 -13.85
N ARG A 8 -9.76 19.17 -14.67
CA ARG A 8 -10.94 20.03 -14.50
C ARG A 8 -11.67 19.79 -13.18
N ALA A 9 -11.54 18.61 -12.56
CA ALA A 9 -12.12 18.32 -11.25
C ALA A 9 -11.54 19.26 -10.16
N PHE A 10 -10.26 19.66 -10.26
CA PHE A 10 -9.65 20.61 -9.33
C PHE A 10 -10.32 21.98 -9.31
N ARG A 11 -11.18 22.32 -10.29
CA ARG A 11 -11.99 23.55 -10.22
C ARG A 11 -12.87 23.62 -8.97
N VAL A 12 -13.22 22.47 -8.38
CA VAL A 12 -13.96 22.40 -7.10
C VAL A 12 -13.20 23.10 -5.97
N PHE A 13 -11.86 23.08 -5.94
CA PHE A 13 -11.10 23.80 -4.91
C PHE A 13 -11.33 25.33 -4.97
N ARG A 14 -11.69 25.89 -6.13
CA ARG A 14 -12.09 27.31 -6.23
C ARG A 14 -13.40 27.60 -5.51
N LEU A 15 -14.31 26.61 -5.42
CA LEU A 15 -15.57 26.75 -4.67
C LEU A 15 -15.29 26.94 -3.18
N PHE A 16 -14.30 26.23 -2.65
CA PHE A 16 -13.91 26.30 -1.25
C PHE A 16 -13.43 27.70 -0.83
N LYS A 17 -12.74 28.41 -1.72
CA LYS A 17 -12.31 29.82 -1.50
C LYS A 17 -13.47 30.82 -1.57
N ARG A 18 -14.54 30.51 -2.32
CA ARG A 18 -15.73 31.37 -2.46
C ARG A 18 -16.66 31.26 -1.27
N ILE A 19 -16.82 30.06 -0.71
CA ILE A 19 -17.69 29.81 0.44
C ILE A 19 -16.92 30.13 1.73
N LYS A 20 -17.28 31.22 2.41
CA LYS A 20 -16.57 31.70 3.62
C LYS A 20 -16.45 30.66 4.72
N SER A 21 -17.49 29.85 4.96
CA SER A 21 -17.48 28.80 5.98
C SER A 21 -16.47 27.68 5.65
N LEU A 22 -16.43 27.24 4.40
CA LEU A 22 -15.54 26.18 3.94
C LEU A 22 -14.07 26.63 3.88
N ASN A 23 -13.85 27.88 3.47
CA ASN A 23 -12.52 28.49 3.52
C ASN A 23 -11.97 28.54 4.95
N LYS A 24 -12.82 28.85 5.94
CA LYS A 24 -12.42 28.88 7.36
C LYS A 24 -11.92 27.50 7.81
N ILE A 25 -12.62 26.42 7.45
CA ILE A 25 -12.22 25.04 7.80
C ILE A 25 -10.86 24.71 7.20
N ILE A 26 -10.65 24.98 5.91
CA ILE A 26 -9.40 24.64 5.21
C ILE A 26 -8.23 25.44 5.75
N VAL A 27 -8.41 26.73 6.03
CA VAL A 27 -7.36 27.59 6.63
C VAL A 27 -7.03 27.13 8.05
N SER A 28 -8.01 26.70 8.83
CA SER A 28 -7.75 26.13 10.15
C SER A 28 -6.98 24.81 10.06
N LEU A 29 -7.36 23.93 9.13
CA LEU A 29 -6.67 22.65 8.91
C LEU A 29 -5.23 22.86 8.44
N SER A 30 -5.00 23.78 7.50
CA SER A 30 -3.65 24.06 7.00
C SER A 30 -2.73 24.65 8.07
N ARG A 31 -3.27 25.40 9.03
CA ARG A 31 -2.51 25.89 10.19
C ARG A 31 -2.15 24.78 11.17
N ALA A 32 -2.91 23.69 11.23
CA ALA A 32 -2.62 22.54 12.09
C ALA A 32 -1.52 21.63 11.52
N VAL A 33 -1.36 21.59 10.19
CA VAL A 33 -0.39 20.71 9.50
C VAL A 33 1.05 20.85 10.02
N PRO A 34 1.63 22.06 10.16
CA PRO A 34 2.99 22.20 10.69
C PRO A 34 3.13 21.65 12.12
N GLY A 35 2.08 21.72 12.94
CA GLY A 35 2.10 21.22 14.31
C GLY A 35 2.20 19.69 14.41
N ILE A 36 1.71 18.96 13.41
CA ILE A 36 1.78 17.49 13.34
C ILE A 36 2.89 16.98 12.41
N ALA A 37 3.55 17.86 11.65
CA ALA A 37 4.52 17.50 10.62
C ALA A 37 5.71 16.69 11.18
N ASN A 38 6.20 17.04 12.38
CA ASN A 38 7.29 16.29 13.01
C ASN A 38 6.87 14.85 13.35
N ALA A 39 5.69 14.67 13.95
CA ALA A 39 5.17 13.34 14.27
C ALA A 39 4.92 12.51 12.99
N ALA A 40 4.40 13.14 11.93
CA ALA A 40 4.21 12.50 10.64
C ALA A 40 5.55 12.07 10.01
N PHE A 41 6.60 12.87 10.14
CA PHE A 41 7.93 12.54 9.64
C PHE A 41 8.55 11.36 10.39
N VAL A 42 8.45 11.34 11.74
CA VAL A 42 8.90 10.21 12.55
C VAL A 42 8.14 8.94 12.17
N MET A 43 6.81 9.02 12.02
CA MET A 43 5.98 7.90 11.60
C MET A 43 6.40 7.37 10.21
N LEU A 44 6.67 8.28 9.26
CA LEU A 44 7.15 7.90 7.93
C LEU A 44 8.49 7.15 8.01
N LEU A 45 9.44 7.63 8.82
CA LEU A 45 10.73 6.94 9.00
C LEU A 45 10.55 5.54 9.57
N VAL A 46 9.68 5.37 10.57
CA VAL A 46 9.36 4.05 11.13
C VAL A 46 8.80 3.14 10.05
N ILE A 47 7.83 3.60 9.25
CA ILE A 47 7.26 2.82 8.14
C ILE A 47 8.34 2.44 7.13
N CYS A 48 9.26 3.34 6.77
CA CYS A 48 10.35 3.04 5.85
C CYS A 48 11.29 1.94 6.40
N ILE A 49 11.63 1.98 7.69
CA ILE A 49 12.46 0.93 8.31
C ILE A 49 11.74 -0.41 8.23
N TYR A 50 10.46 -0.47 8.62
CA TYR A 50 9.67 -1.70 8.52
C TYR A 50 9.49 -2.18 7.08
N ALA A 51 9.37 -1.27 6.10
CA ALA A 51 9.27 -1.63 4.70
C ALA A 51 10.54 -2.33 4.20
N ILE A 52 11.73 -1.82 4.56
CA ILE A 52 13.01 -2.45 4.21
C ILE A 52 13.10 -3.84 4.86
N LEU A 53 12.79 -3.95 6.15
CA LEU A 53 12.80 -5.24 6.85
C LEU A 53 11.84 -6.24 6.19
N ALA A 54 10.64 -5.79 5.82
CA ALA A 54 9.64 -6.64 5.23
C ALA A 54 10.03 -7.12 3.82
N VAL A 55 10.72 -6.30 3.02
CA VAL A 55 11.29 -6.74 1.74
C VAL A 55 12.33 -7.84 1.97
N GLU A 56 13.23 -7.68 2.93
CA GLU A 56 14.29 -8.66 3.22
C GLU A 56 13.73 -9.98 3.76
N PHE A 57 12.71 -9.93 4.64
CA PHE A 57 12.15 -11.14 5.24
C PHE A 57 11.07 -11.80 4.40
N PHE A 58 10.19 -11.02 3.77
CA PHE A 58 8.96 -11.51 3.14
C PHE A 58 8.93 -11.33 1.63
N GLY A 59 9.92 -10.68 1.01
CA GLY A 59 9.95 -10.45 -0.43
C GLY A 59 9.93 -11.73 -1.28
N ARG A 60 10.35 -12.87 -0.71
CA ARG A 60 10.29 -14.19 -1.36
C ARG A 60 9.20 -15.11 -0.83
N PHE A 61 8.31 -14.61 0.03
CA PHE A 61 7.27 -15.42 0.62
C PHE A 61 6.37 -16.06 -0.46
N GLY A 62 6.23 -17.39 -0.43
CA GLY A 62 5.42 -18.14 -1.39
C GLY A 62 6.15 -18.63 -2.65
N HIS A 63 7.44 -18.31 -2.83
CA HIS A 63 8.28 -18.83 -3.93
C HIS A 63 8.74 -20.28 -3.73
N ASP A 64 8.65 -20.81 -2.52
CA ASP A 64 9.09 -22.18 -2.18
C ASP A 64 8.07 -23.26 -2.57
N GLY A 65 6.98 -22.88 -3.25
CA GLY A 65 5.93 -23.79 -3.70
C GLY A 65 6.32 -24.67 -4.89
N GLU A 66 5.66 -25.82 -5.00
CA GLU A 66 5.74 -26.64 -6.21
C GLU A 66 5.13 -25.88 -7.39
N GLY A 67 5.76 -25.95 -8.57
CA GLY A 67 5.30 -25.25 -9.77
C GLY A 67 5.63 -23.75 -9.83
N CYS A 68 6.33 -23.19 -8.83
CA CYS A 68 6.81 -21.81 -8.85
C CYS A 68 7.94 -21.60 -9.87
N GLN A 69 7.55 -21.31 -11.11
CA GLN A 69 8.47 -20.82 -12.14
C GLN A 69 8.28 -19.31 -12.30
N HIS A 70 9.39 -18.59 -12.41
CA HIS A 70 9.43 -17.13 -12.57
C HIS A 70 8.58 -16.61 -13.76
N GLU A 71 8.30 -17.47 -14.75
CA GLU A 71 7.50 -17.15 -15.94
C GLU A 71 6.00 -17.49 -15.79
N SER A 72 5.60 -18.27 -14.79
CA SER A 72 4.19 -18.65 -14.56
C SER A 72 3.87 -18.71 -13.06
N PRO A 73 3.75 -17.54 -12.39
CA PRO A 73 3.45 -17.49 -10.96
C PRO A 73 2.07 -18.08 -10.63
N ALA A 74 1.15 -18.22 -11.59
CA ALA A 74 -0.23 -18.64 -11.39
C ALA A 74 -0.42 -20.06 -10.81
N ASN A 75 0.60 -20.92 -10.87
CA ASN A 75 0.52 -22.31 -10.43
C ASN A 75 1.30 -22.58 -9.13
N CYS A 76 1.76 -21.54 -8.43
CA CYS A 76 2.44 -21.68 -7.15
C CYS A 76 1.52 -22.26 -6.08
N THR A 77 1.79 -23.49 -5.64
CA THR A 77 1.07 -24.15 -4.54
C THR A 77 2.05 -24.71 -3.50
N PHE A 78 1.62 -24.77 -2.24
CA PHE A 78 2.36 -25.43 -1.18
C PHE A 78 1.50 -26.52 -0.55
N THR A 79 2.15 -27.62 -0.14
CA THR A 79 1.47 -28.70 0.56
C THR A 79 1.56 -28.45 2.06
N ASN A 80 0.42 -28.34 2.72
CA ASN A 80 0.38 -28.14 4.17
C ASN A 80 0.73 -29.45 4.92
N LEU A 81 0.79 -29.38 6.26
CA LEU A 81 1.06 -30.53 7.12
C LEU A 81 0.01 -31.66 7.01
N GLU A 82 -1.17 -31.36 6.47
CA GLU A 82 -2.28 -32.29 6.24
C GLU A 82 -2.25 -32.90 4.82
N GLY A 83 -1.26 -32.56 4.00
CA GLY A 83 -1.16 -33.04 2.61
C GLY A 83 -2.09 -32.33 1.63
N VAL A 84 -2.68 -31.19 2.02
CA VAL A 84 -3.57 -30.39 1.17
C VAL A 84 -2.74 -29.34 0.41
N GLU A 85 -2.93 -29.28 -0.90
CA GLU A 85 -2.35 -28.23 -1.75
C GLU A 85 -3.10 -26.91 -1.52
N VAL A 86 -2.37 -25.89 -1.12
CA VAL A 86 -2.86 -24.53 -0.88
C VAL A 86 -2.17 -23.58 -1.83
N SER A 87 -2.93 -22.67 -2.43
CA SER A 87 -2.40 -21.66 -3.35
C SER A 87 -1.55 -20.62 -2.60
N SER A 88 -0.32 -20.38 -3.08
CA SER A 88 0.51 -19.25 -2.66
C SER A 88 0.43 -18.06 -3.62
N VAL A 89 -0.66 -17.96 -4.39
CA VAL A 89 -0.94 -16.83 -5.27
C VAL A 89 -2.13 -16.01 -4.81
N THR A 90 -2.07 -14.72 -5.10
CA THR A 90 -3.17 -13.79 -4.90
C THR A 90 -4.21 -13.89 -6.02
N ASN A 91 -5.31 -13.17 -5.87
CA ASN A 91 -6.32 -13.01 -6.92
C ASN A 91 -5.77 -12.38 -8.22
N ARG A 92 -4.58 -11.75 -8.18
CA ARG A 92 -3.91 -11.17 -9.36
C ARG A 92 -2.94 -12.14 -10.02
N GLN A 93 -2.94 -13.41 -9.59
CA GLN A 93 -2.04 -14.44 -10.09
C GLN A 93 -0.55 -14.09 -9.88
N MET A 94 -0.25 -13.35 -8.81
CA MET A 94 1.12 -13.05 -8.37
C MET A 94 1.40 -13.77 -7.07
N VAL A 95 2.67 -14.12 -6.84
CA VAL A 95 3.11 -14.69 -5.57
C VAL A 95 3.01 -13.62 -4.47
N TYR A 96 2.55 -14.00 -3.28
CA TYR A 96 2.35 -13.08 -2.15
C TYR A 96 3.58 -12.20 -1.87
N GLY A 97 4.78 -12.81 -1.83
CA GLY A 97 6.03 -12.08 -1.62
C GLY A 97 6.24 -10.97 -2.63
N ASP A 98 6.04 -11.24 -3.92
CA ASP A 98 6.25 -10.26 -4.99
C ASP A 98 5.23 -9.13 -4.97
N GLU A 99 3.95 -9.45 -4.72
CA GLU A 99 2.87 -8.46 -4.74
C GLU A 99 2.94 -7.49 -3.55
N TYR A 100 3.16 -8.00 -2.34
CA TYR A 100 3.07 -7.20 -1.12
C TYR A 100 4.43 -6.69 -0.63
N TRP A 101 5.50 -7.45 -0.87
CA TRP A 101 6.82 -7.24 -0.26
C TRP A 101 7.97 -7.22 -1.27
N GLY A 102 7.72 -7.40 -2.57
CA GLY A 102 8.77 -7.58 -3.57
C GLY A 102 9.58 -6.31 -3.88
N THR A 103 9.01 -5.14 -3.59
CA THR A 103 9.70 -3.86 -3.72
C THR A 103 9.42 -2.97 -2.51
N PHE A 104 10.34 -2.03 -2.25
CA PHE A 104 10.19 -1.07 -1.17
C PHE A 104 8.84 -0.30 -1.23
N LEU A 105 8.41 0.12 -2.42
CA LEU A 105 7.15 0.86 -2.55
C LEU A 105 5.93 -0.03 -2.32
N ALA A 106 5.98 -1.29 -2.78
CA ALA A 106 4.93 -2.27 -2.50
C ALA A 106 4.81 -2.50 -0.98
N ALA A 107 5.94 -2.77 -0.31
CA ALA A 107 5.99 -2.93 1.14
C ALA A 107 5.48 -1.70 1.90
N LEU A 108 5.81 -0.50 1.43
CA LEU A 108 5.33 0.76 2.01
C LEU A 108 3.80 0.90 1.88
N LEU A 109 3.22 0.50 0.74
CA LEU A 109 1.78 0.52 0.52
C LEU A 109 1.06 -0.55 1.35
N THR A 110 1.63 -1.76 1.44
CA THR A 110 1.13 -2.84 2.30
C THR A 110 1.10 -2.41 3.75
N LEU A 111 2.19 -1.81 4.26
CA LEU A 111 2.24 -1.30 5.64
C LEU A 111 1.25 -0.15 5.86
N PHE A 112 1.02 0.69 4.85
CA PHE A 112 -0.03 1.71 4.93
C PHE A 112 -1.43 1.07 5.09
N GLN A 113 -1.75 0.02 4.33
CA GLN A 113 -3.01 -0.71 4.46
C GLN A 113 -3.18 -1.32 5.87
N VAL A 114 -2.14 -1.98 6.37
CA VAL A 114 -2.10 -2.53 7.73
C VAL A 114 -2.33 -1.44 8.79
N LEU A 115 -1.69 -0.27 8.64
CA LEU A 115 -1.87 0.86 9.56
C LEU A 115 -3.28 1.45 9.53
N THR A 116 -3.97 1.36 8.38
CA THR A 116 -5.39 1.73 8.29
C THR A 116 -6.34 0.66 8.84
N GLY A 117 -5.82 -0.51 9.22
CA GLY A 117 -6.60 -1.64 9.73
C GLY A 117 -7.32 -2.43 8.64
N GLU A 118 -6.99 -2.20 7.36
CA GLU A 118 -7.55 -2.90 6.22
C GLU A 118 -6.72 -4.16 5.96
N SER A 119 -7.37 -5.33 5.81
CA SER A 119 -6.74 -6.58 5.34
C SER A 119 -5.51 -7.05 6.17
N TRP A 120 -5.35 -6.56 7.41
CA TRP A 120 -4.18 -6.88 8.26
C TRP A 120 -4.11 -8.33 8.76
N ALA A 121 -5.24 -9.03 8.76
CA ALA A 121 -5.38 -10.41 9.25
C ALA A 121 -5.45 -11.44 8.12
N GLU A 122 -5.36 -10.98 6.86
CA GLU A 122 -5.28 -11.81 5.66
C GLU A 122 -3.85 -12.33 5.48
#